data_AF-A0A9D8PB96-F1
#
_entry.id   AF-A0A9D8PB96-F1
#
_cell.length_a   1.000
_cell.length_b   1.000
_cell.length_c   1.000
_cell.angle_alpha   90.00
_cell.angle_beta   90.00
_cell.angle_gamma   90.00
#
_symmetry.space_group_name_H-M   'P 1'
#
loop_
_entity.id
_entity.type
_entity.pdbx_description
1 polymer ?
#
loop_
_entity_poly.entity_id
_entity_poly.type
_entity_poly.pdbx_seq_one_letter_code
_entity_poly.pdbx_strand_id
1 'polypeptide(L)'
;MVTGIVLGKSCQLPKLASKIPGDVHPDSRVKQMSRWVQNEAITFRLYFLPFVRPLLTNLAKARPLVFIMDGSAVAQGCVTLMVSLNYAKRAIPIAWLVIEGSKGHFAFN
;
A
#
# COMPACT_ATOMS: atom_id res chain seq x y z
N MET A 1 -1.85 1.25 12.93
CA MET A 1 -2.06 2.01 11.67
C MET A 1 -3.30 1.53 10.91
N VAL A 2 -3.44 0.23 10.61
CA VAL A 2 -4.59 -0.34 9.88
C VAL A 2 -5.94 0.12 10.44
N THR A 3 -6.16 0.03 11.76
CA THR A 3 -7.38 0.53 12.42
C THR A 3 -7.66 2.00 12.11
N GLY A 4 -6.62 2.86 12.12
CA GLY A 4 -6.75 4.27 11.79
C GLY A 4 -7.09 4.51 10.32
N ILE A 5 -6.60 3.68 9.39
CA ILE A 5 -6.95 3.74 7.97
C ILE A 5 -8.44 3.40 7.78
N VAL A 6 -8.89 2.30 8.39
CA VAL A 6 -10.28 1.83 8.27
C VAL A 6 -11.26 2.84 8.88
N LEU A 7 -10.99 3.32 10.09
CA LEU A 7 -11.88 4.27 10.79
C LEU A 7 -11.77 5.69 10.23
N GLY A 8 -10.57 6.11 9.82
CA GLY A 8 -10.31 7.45 9.30
C GLY A 8 -10.61 7.64 7.82
N LYS A 9 -10.77 6.55 7.06
CA LYS A 9 -10.99 6.56 5.60
C LYS A 9 -10.04 7.53 4.89
N SER A 10 -8.77 7.48 5.27
CA SER A 10 -7.73 8.40 4.84
C SER A 10 -6.38 7.69 4.93
N CYS A 11 -5.36 8.32 4.35
CA CYS A 11 -3.95 7.93 4.50
C CYS A 11 -3.13 9.03 5.20
N GLN A 12 -3.75 10.15 5.62
CA GLN A 12 -3.06 11.24 6.31
C GLN A 12 -2.84 10.90 7.78
N LEU A 13 -1.56 10.76 8.20
CA LEU A 13 -1.20 10.29 9.54
C LEU A 13 -1.92 11.01 10.70
N PRO A 14 -2.09 12.35 10.72
CA PRO A 14 -2.84 13.03 11.78
C PRO A 14 -4.31 12.58 11.85
N LYS A 15 -4.95 12.38 10.69
CA LYS A 15 -6.33 11.89 10.61
C LYS A 15 -6.43 10.42 11.04
N LEU A 16 -5.39 9.61 10.81
CA LEU A 16 -5.36 8.23 11.32
C LEU A 16 -5.21 8.24 12.83
N ALA A 17 -4.24 9.00 13.35
CA ALA A 17 -3.91 9.06 14.76
C ALA A 17 -5.10 9.46 15.64
N SER A 18 -5.91 10.43 15.20
CA SER A 18 -7.12 10.88 15.90
C SER A 18 -8.27 9.86 15.89
N LYS A 19 -8.19 8.82 15.06
CA LYS A 19 -9.25 7.81 14.90
C LYS A 19 -8.90 6.46 15.53
N ILE A 20 -7.68 6.27 16.04
CA ILE A 20 -7.29 5.04 16.73
C ILE A 20 -7.70 5.14 18.21
N PRO A 21 -8.50 4.19 18.74
CA PRO A 21 -8.86 4.17 20.15
C PRO A 21 -7.66 4.07 21.10
N GLY A 22 -7.80 4.60 22.32
CA GLY A 22 -6.86 4.47 23.45
C GLY A 22 -6.19 5.78 23.89
N ASP A 23 -5.51 5.74 25.03
CA ASP A 23 -5.16 6.93 25.82
C ASP A 23 -3.87 7.65 25.41
N VAL A 24 -3.19 7.16 24.36
CA VAL A 24 -1.95 7.80 23.87
C VAL A 24 -2.28 9.07 23.10
N HIS A 25 -1.60 10.17 23.46
CA HIS A 25 -1.74 11.48 22.80
C HIS A 25 -1.57 11.38 21.27
N PRO A 26 -2.44 12.04 20.46
CA PRO A 26 -2.43 11.95 19.01
C PRO A 26 -1.05 12.21 18.37
N ASP A 27 -0.32 13.23 18.84
CA ASP A 27 1.00 13.57 18.28
C ASP A 27 2.05 12.47 18.48
N SER A 28 1.99 11.74 19.60
CA SER A 28 2.87 10.60 19.84
C SER A 28 2.57 9.48 18.83
N ARG A 29 1.28 9.25 18.53
CA ARG A 29 0.86 8.30 17.50
C ARG A 29 1.29 8.73 16.10
N VAL A 30 1.20 10.02 15.77
CA VAL A 30 1.70 10.55 14.48
C VAL A 30 3.20 10.28 14.34
N LYS A 31 4.00 10.61 15.37
CA LYS A 31 5.46 10.34 15.37
C LYS A 31 5.75 8.85 15.23
N GLN A 32 5.02 8.00 15.95
CA GLN A 32 5.17 6.54 15.87
C GLN A 32 4.87 6.02 14.45
N MET A 33 3.76 6.45 13.85
CA MET A 33 3.40 6.03 12.49
C MET A 33 4.38 6.57 11.44
N SER A 34 4.85 7.81 11.59
CA SER A 34 5.85 8.39 10.69
C SER A 34 7.14 7.58 10.71
N ARG A 35 7.65 7.26 11.90
CA ARG A 35 8.84 6.40 12.06
C ARG A 35 8.62 5.02 11.45
N TRP A 36 7.42 4.46 11.61
CA TRP A 36 7.09 3.15 11.06
C TRP A 36 7.09 3.15 9.53
N VAL A 37 6.49 4.17 8.89
CA VAL A 37 6.45 4.30 7.41
C VAL A 37 7.84 4.54 6.82
N GLN A 38 8.71 5.24 7.53
CA GLN A 38 10.08 5.54 7.11
C GLN A 38 11.09 4.43 7.46
N ASN A 39 10.66 3.38 8.15
CA ASN A 39 11.57 2.32 8.58
C ASN A 39 11.87 1.35 7.42
N GLU A 40 13.08 1.45 6.88
CA GLU A 40 13.55 0.61 5.77
C GLU A 40 13.57 -0.90 6.10
N ALA A 41 13.62 -1.27 7.39
CA ALA A 41 13.52 -2.67 7.80
C ALA A 41 12.10 -3.26 7.57
N ILE A 42 11.08 -2.41 7.47
CA ILE A 42 9.71 -2.81 7.14
C ILE A 42 9.61 -2.99 5.62
N THR A 43 10.06 -4.15 5.16
CA THR A 43 10.04 -4.49 3.73
C THR A 43 8.73 -5.14 3.31
N PHE A 44 8.46 -5.14 2.00
CA PHE A 44 7.36 -5.90 1.38
C PHE A 44 7.35 -7.38 1.83
N ARG A 45 8.54 -8.00 1.90
CA ARG A 45 8.71 -9.40 2.31
C ARG A 45 8.25 -9.64 3.74
N LEU A 46 8.49 -8.69 4.63
CA LEU A 46 8.13 -8.82 6.04
C LEU A 46 6.65 -8.51 6.26
N TYR A 47 6.14 -7.43 5.68
CA TYR A 47 4.82 -6.91 6.04
C TYR A 47 3.68 -7.41 5.16
N PHE A 48 3.91 -7.66 3.87
CA PHE A 48 2.83 -7.89 2.91
C PHE A 48 2.83 -9.29 2.31
N LEU A 49 4.02 -9.82 1.97
CA LEU A 49 4.16 -11.15 1.37
C LEU A 49 3.50 -12.29 2.17
N PRO A 50 3.53 -12.32 3.53
CA PRO A 50 2.86 -13.36 4.30
C PRO A 50 1.34 -13.44 4.07
N PHE A 51 0.71 -12.33 3.67
CA PHE A 51 -0.72 -12.27 3.40
C PHE A 51 -1.05 -12.58 1.94
N VAL A 52 -0.25 -12.06 1.00
CA VAL A 52 -0.53 -12.21 -0.42
C VAL A 52 -0.16 -13.59 -0.96
N ARG A 53 0.91 -14.20 -0.46
CA ARG A 53 1.33 -15.54 -0.92
C ARG A 53 0.24 -16.61 -0.76
N PRO A 54 -0.38 -16.81 0.43
CA PRO A 54 -1.44 -17.78 0.58
C PRO A 54 -2.69 -17.40 -0.22
N LEU A 55 -3.01 -16.11 -0.34
CA LEU A 55 -4.13 -15.64 -1.18
C LEU A 55 -3.94 -16.08 -2.64
N LEU A 56 -2.79 -15.76 -3.24
CA LEU A 56 -2.49 -16.12 -4.63
C LEU A 56 -2.46 -17.63 -4.84
N THR A 57 -1.81 -18.36 -3.92
CA THR A 57 -1.67 -19.82 -4.02
C THR A 57 -3.04 -20.51 -3.99
N ASN A 58 -3.94 -20.08 -3.10
CA ASN A 58 -5.26 -20.68 -3.01
C ASN A 58 -6.17 -20.27 -4.17
N LEU A 59 -6.08 -19.03 -4.64
CA LEU A 59 -6.86 -18.59 -5.79
C LEU A 59 -6.41 -19.27 -7.08
N ALA A 60 -5.11 -19.49 -7.27
CA ALA A 60 -4.57 -20.17 -8.45
C ALA A 60 -5.04 -21.62 -8.55
N LYS A 61 -5.32 -22.29 -7.42
CA LYS A 61 -5.92 -23.64 -7.41
C LYS A 61 -7.37 -23.65 -7.87
N ALA A 62 -8.11 -22.58 -7.62
CA ALA A 62 -9.53 -22.51 -7.90
C ALA A 62 -9.84 -21.96 -9.29
N ARG A 63 -8.97 -21.08 -9.84
CA ARG A 63 -9.19 -20.41 -11.12
C ARG A 63 -7.94 -19.74 -11.68
N PRO A 64 -7.92 -19.42 -12.99
CA PRO A 64 -6.92 -18.53 -13.56
C PRO A 64 -6.88 -17.18 -12.83
N LEU A 65 -5.67 -16.69 -12.60
CA LEU A 65 -5.44 -15.36 -12.03
C LEU A 65 -5.33 -14.35 -13.17
N VAL A 66 -6.11 -13.28 -13.09
CA VAL A 66 -6.04 -12.16 -14.03
C VAL A 66 -5.33 -11.00 -13.35
N PHE A 67 -4.21 -10.58 -13.91
CA PHE A 67 -3.46 -9.42 -13.43
C PHE A 67 -3.72 -8.21 -14.33
N ILE A 68 -3.78 -7.04 -13.71
CA ILE A 68 -3.94 -5.74 -14.34
C ILE A 68 -2.67 -4.95 -14.05
N MET A 69 -2.14 -4.28 -15.07
CA MET A 69 -1.04 -3.34 -14.92
C MET A 69 -1.54 -1.94 -15.23
N ASP A 70 -1.28 -1.01 -14.32
CA ASP A 70 -1.65 0.38 -14.46
C ASP A 70 -0.55 1.31 -13.96
N GLY A 71 -0.37 2.41 -14.68
CA GLY A 71 0.52 3.50 -14.29
C GLY A 71 -0.28 4.65 -13.69
N SER A 72 0.14 5.16 -12.53
CA SER A 72 -0.50 6.30 -11.88
C SER A 72 0.53 7.31 -11.40
N ALA A 73 0.22 8.61 -11.52
CA ALA A 73 1.03 9.64 -10.89
C ALA A 73 0.85 9.56 -9.37
N VAL A 74 1.95 9.49 -8.62
CA VAL A 74 1.94 9.49 -7.16
C VAL A 74 2.84 10.59 -6.65
N ALA A 75 2.39 11.31 -5.62
CA ALA A 75 3.10 12.50 -5.14
C ALA A 75 3.45 13.49 -6.28
N GLN A 76 4.23 14.52 -5.96
CA GLN A 76 4.68 15.48 -6.96
C GLN A 76 5.98 14.97 -7.58
N GLY A 77 5.95 14.66 -8.89
CA GLY A 77 7.13 14.22 -9.62
C GLY A 77 7.49 12.74 -9.49
N CYS A 78 6.58 11.89 -9.01
CA CYS A 78 6.76 10.43 -9.06
C CYS A 78 5.63 9.76 -9.86
N VAL A 79 5.93 8.58 -10.39
CA VAL A 79 4.96 7.71 -11.06
C VAL A 79 5.09 6.30 -10.49
N THR A 80 3.96 5.63 -10.28
CA THR A 80 3.88 4.23 -9.85
C THR A 80 3.39 3.34 -10.97
N LEU A 81 4.11 2.25 -11.24
CA LEU A 81 3.63 1.13 -12.04
C LEU A 81 3.16 0.08 -11.05
N MET A 82 1.88 -0.26 -11.09
CA MET A 82 1.27 -1.21 -10.18
C MET A 82 0.82 -2.45 -10.94
N VAL A 83 1.09 -3.63 -10.35
CA VAL A 83 0.54 -4.91 -10.79
C VAL A 83 -0.47 -5.37 -9.76
N SER A 84 -1.72 -5.52 -10.17
CA SER A 84 -2.83 -5.85 -9.31
C SER A 84 -3.55 -7.13 -9.75
N LEU A 85 -3.97 -7.96 -8.80
CA LEU A 85 -4.86 -9.08 -9.05
C LEU A 85 -6.30 -8.59 -9.18
N ASN A 86 -6.99 -8.96 -10.26
CA ASN A 86 -8.43 -8.75 -10.37
C ASN A 86 -9.19 -9.80 -9.54
N TYR A 87 -9.80 -9.36 -8.44
CA TYR A 87 -10.55 -10.20 -7.52
C TYR A 87 -11.87 -9.54 -7.12
N ALA A 88 -13.00 -10.18 -7.46
CA ALA A 88 -14.34 -9.75 -7.03
C ALA A 88 -14.63 -8.25 -7.29
N LYS A 89 -14.39 -7.80 -8.53
CA LYS A 89 -14.51 -6.40 -8.97
C LYS A 89 -13.59 -5.42 -8.23
N ARG A 90 -12.49 -5.90 -7.65
CA ARG A 90 -11.44 -5.09 -7.04
C ARG A 90 -10.08 -5.44 -7.63
N ALA A 91 -9.24 -4.42 -7.82
CA ALA A 91 -7.82 -4.58 -8.07
C ALA A 91 -7.11 -4.67 -6.71
N ILE A 92 -6.59 -5.84 -6.36
CA ILE A 92 -5.78 -6.05 -5.16
C ILE A 92 -4.31 -5.82 -5.55
N PRO A 93 -3.62 -4.79 -5.03
CA PRO A 93 -2.22 -4.55 -5.34
C PRO A 93 -1.35 -5.74 -4.92
N ILE A 94 -0.49 -6.20 -5.82
CA ILE A 94 0.41 -7.34 -5.57
C ILE A 94 1.86 -6.87 -5.54
N ALA A 95 2.24 -6.03 -6.48
CA ALA A 95 3.55 -5.41 -6.55
C ALA A 95 3.43 -4.01 -7.16
N TRP A 96 4.37 -3.14 -6.83
CA TRP A 96 4.46 -1.81 -7.40
C TRP A 96 5.91 -1.36 -7.45
N LEU A 97 6.20 -0.50 -8.42
CA LEU A 97 7.46 0.22 -8.53
C LEU A 97 7.14 1.71 -8.62
N VAL A 98 7.79 2.51 -7.77
CA VAL A 98 7.70 3.96 -7.81
C VAL A 98 9.03 4.49 -8.30
N ILE A 99 8.98 5.35 -9.32
CA ILE A 99 10.13 6.07 -9.84
C ILE A 99 9.86 7.57 -9.81
N GLU A 100 10.93 8.36 -9.77
CA GLU A 100 10.85 9.78 -10.08
C GLU A 100 10.59 9.96 -11.58
N GLY A 101 9.66 10.83 -11.96
CA GLY A 101 9.26 11.04 -13.34
C GLY A 101 7.97 11.83 -13.50
N SER A 102 7.75 12.36 -14.70
CA SER A 102 6.50 13.01 -15.09
C SER A 102 5.49 11.98 -15.60
N LYS A 103 4.20 12.22 -15.31
CA LYS A 103 3.10 11.34 -15.73
C LYS A 103 3.15 11.10 -17.25
N GLY A 104 3.18 9.83 -17.66
CA GLY A 104 3.18 9.43 -19.08
C GLY A 104 4.52 8.91 -19.60
N HIS A 105 5.62 9.08 -18.85
CA HIS A 105 6.94 8.58 -19.20
C HIS A 105 7.47 7.62 -18.13
N PHE A 106 7.09 6.34 -18.23
CA PHE A 106 7.75 5.25 -17.49
C PHE A 106 9.03 4.84 -18.25
N ALA A 107 10.02 5.74 -18.29
CA ALA A 107 11.32 5.42 -18.86
C ALA A 107 12.20 4.78 -17.77
N PHE A 108 12.61 3.53 -17.98
CA PHE A 108 13.72 2.96 -17.24
C PHE A 108 15.00 3.57 -17.82
N ASN A 109 15.74 4.34 -17.01
CA ASN A 109 17.13 4.70 -17.29
C ASN A 109 18.06 3.61 -16.78
#